data_AF-A0A7W9V2I0-F1
#
_entry.id   AF-A0A7W9V2I0-F1
#
_cell.length_a   1.000
_cell.length_b   1.000
_cell.length_c   1.000
_cell.angle_alpha   90.00
_cell.angle_beta   90.00
_cell.angle_gamma   90.00
#
_symmetry.space_group_name_H-M   'P 1'
#
loop_
_entity.id
_entity.type
_entity.pdbx_description
1 polymer ?
#
loop_
_entity_poly.entity_id
_entity_poly.type
_entity_poly.pdbx_seq_one_letter_code
_entity_poly.pdbx_strand_id
1 'polypeptide(L)'
;MPAPRTSAPSTTTGSDALLYLLFGILGIALACGSLAWLSGNLTNSLLGHGPWSAFRAADALLHPEVLWPHLSTTALLVGVRIIPGLLSVCLAVLGLVLWMRLRGGPKNGLARKADLAPLLDKEITAKARSLRPSLSGRECQRGRPC
;
A
#
# COMPACT_ATOMS: atom_id res chain seq x y z
N MET A 1 34.83 25.73 31.57
CA MET A 1 33.61 24.93 31.34
C MET A 1 33.97 23.81 30.37
N PRO A 2 33.92 22.51 30.73
CA PRO A 2 34.16 21.45 29.76
C PRO A 2 32.98 21.35 28.79
N ALA A 3 33.27 21.16 27.49
CA ALA A 3 32.27 21.05 26.45
C ALA A 3 31.34 19.83 26.64
N PRO A 4 30.06 19.90 26.23
CA PRO A 4 29.16 18.76 26.29
C PRO A 4 29.69 17.64 25.39
N ARG A 5 29.88 16.44 25.94
CA ARG A 5 30.19 15.26 25.14
C ARG A 5 28.92 14.85 24.40
N THR A 6 28.93 14.97 23.08
CA THR A 6 27.94 14.32 22.21
C THR A 6 28.21 12.82 22.27
N SER A 7 27.38 12.07 22.99
CA SER A 7 27.38 10.61 22.93
C SER A 7 27.06 10.18 21.49
N ALA A 8 27.90 9.31 20.91
CA ALA A 8 27.68 8.74 19.58
C ALA A 8 26.34 7.97 19.55
N PRO A 9 25.61 7.98 18.42
CA PRO A 9 24.38 7.21 18.29
C PRO A 9 24.71 5.71 18.38
N SER A 10 24.19 5.04 19.41
CA SER A 10 24.36 3.60 19.59
C SER A 10 23.80 2.86 18.37
N THR A 11 24.66 2.05 17.76
CA THR A 11 24.40 1.24 16.57
C THR A 11 23.38 0.14 16.86
N THR A 12 22.09 0.44 16.69
CA THR A 12 20.98 -0.55 16.68
C THR A 12 20.39 -0.78 15.28
N THR A 13 20.88 -0.05 14.28
CA THR A 13 20.39 -0.10 12.88
C THR A 13 20.41 -1.51 12.27
N GLY A 14 21.40 -2.33 12.61
CA GLY A 14 21.50 -3.71 12.10
C GLY A 14 20.41 -4.64 12.68
N SER A 15 20.12 -4.52 13.98
CA SER A 15 19.08 -5.31 14.64
C SER A 15 17.69 -4.91 14.17
N ASP A 16 17.44 -3.62 13.97
CA ASP A 16 16.16 -3.12 13.47
C ASP A 16 15.87 -3.60 12.04
N ALA A 17 16.89 -3.59 11.17
CA ALA A 17 16.79 -4.13 9.82
C ALA A 17 16.48 -5.65 9.81
N LEU A 18 17.12 -6.42 10.70
CA LEU A 18 16.88 -7.86 10.82
C LEU A 18 15.44 -8.15 11.28
N LEU A 19 14.91 -7.35 12.22
CA LEU A 19 13.52 -7.46 12.69
C LEU A 19 12.54 -7.14 11.57
N TYR A 20 12.75 -6.06 10.81
CA TYR A 20 11.89 -5.75 9.66
C TYR A 20 11.94 -6.84 8.59
N LEU A 21 13.11 -7.40 8.30
CA LEU A 21 13.25 -8.52 7.38
C LEU A 21 12.44 -9.73 7.87
N LEU A 22 12.57 -10.08 9.15
CA LEU A 22 11.84 -11.19 9.75
C LEU A 22 10.33 -11.00 9.65
N PHE A 23 9.82 -9.83 10.05
CA PHE A 23 8.38 -9.52 9.94
C PHE A 23 7.91 -9.47 8.48
N GLY A 24 8.76 -9.00 7.57
CA GLY A 24 8.48 -9.03 6.13
C GLY A 24 8.33 -10.46 5.61
N ILE A 25 9.28 -11.35 5.91
CA ILE A 25 9.23 -12.76 5.52
C ILE A 25 8.02 -13.45 6.15
N LEU A 26 7.77 -13.21 7.43
CA LEU A 26 6.63 -13.81 8.13
C LEU A 26 5.29 -13.35 7.53
N GLY A 27 5.16 -12.06 7.24
CA GLY A 27 3.98 -11.51 6.57
C GLY A 27 3.77 -12.09 5.18
N ILE A 28 4.84 -12.26 4.38
CA ILE A 28 4.78 -12.90 3.06
C ILE A 28 4.34 -14.36 3.20
N ALA A 29 4.91 -15.11 4.13
CA ALA A 29 4.57 -16.51 4.36
C ALA A 29 3.10 -16.68 4.76
N LEU A 30 2.61 -15.83 5.67
CA LEU A 30 1.20 -15.80 6.09
C LEU A 30 0.27 -15.46 4.92
N ALA A 31 0.59 -14.44 4.14
CA ALA A 31 -0.23 -14.03 3.00
C ALA A 31 -0.27 -15.12 1.94
N CYS A 32 0.88 -15.65 1.52
CA CYS A 32 0.97 -16.71 0.53
C CYS A 32 0.26 -17.99 1.00
N GLY A 33 0.45 -18.40 2.25
CA GLY A 33 -0.23 -19.58 2.80
C GLY A 33 -1.75 -19.41 2.88
N SER A 34 -2.23 -18.20 3.21
CA SER A 34 -3.67 -17.89 3.22
C SER A 34 -4.27 -17.89 1.81
N LEU A 35 -3.55 -17.34 0.82
CA LEU A 35 -3.96 -17.40 -0.59
C LEU A 35 -3.98 -18.83 -1.12
N ALA A 36 -2.97 -19.65 -0.79
CA ALA A 36 -2.91 -21.06 -1.15
C ALA A 36 -4.07 -21.84 -0.52
N TRP A 37 -4.38 -21.57 0.75
CA TRP A 37 -5.53 -22.16 1.42
C TRP A 37 -6.87 -21.79 0.78
N LEU A 38 -7.07 -20.51 0.44
CA LEU A 38 -8.30 -20.02 -0.17
C LEU A 38 -8.50 -20.60 -1.58
N SER A 39 -7.44 -20.58 -2.39
CA SER A 39 -7.47 -21.09 -3.77
C SER A 39 -7.65 -22.61 -3.82
N GLY A 40 -7.04 -23.36 -2.90
CA GLY A 40 -7.27 -24.79 -2.74
C GLY A 40 -8.70 -25.13 -2.36
N ASN A 41 -9.30 -24.41 -1.40
CA ASN A 41 -10.71 -24.59 -1.04
C ASN A 41 -11.67 -24.21 -2.17
N LEU A 42 -11.39 -23.14 -2.91
CA LEU A 42 -12.19 -22.74 -4.06
C LEU A 42 -12.14 -23.83 -5.15
N THR A 43 -10.96 -24.38 -5.42
CA THR A 43 -10.78 -25.47 -6.38
C THR A 43 -11.52 -26.73 -5.94
N ASN A 44 -11.45 -27.08 -4.65
CA ASN A 44 -12.20 -28.20 -4.06
C ASN A 44 -13.73 -28.03 -4.23
N SER A 45 -14.24 -26.82 -4.00
CA SER A 45 -15.65 -26.50 -4.15
C SER A 45 -16.09 -26.53 -5.61
N LEU A 46 -15.26 -26.04 -6.54
CA LEU A 46 -15.54 -26.04 -7.98
C LEU A 46 -15.57 -27.45 -8.58
N LEU A 47 -14.70 -28.34 -8.09
CA LEU A 47 -14.65 -29.74 -8.51
C LEU A 47 -15.66 -30.63 -7.77
N GLY A 48 -16.42 -30.08 -6.82
CA GLY A 48 -17.50 -30.80 -6.13
C GLY A 48 -17.03 -31.86 -5.13
N HIS A 49 -15.79 -31.79 -4.65
CA HIS A 49 -15.20 -32.83 -3.80
C HIS A 49 -15.48 -32.67 -2.29
N GLY A 50 -16.38 -31.76 -1.90
CA GLY A 50 -16.94 -31.72 -0.54
C GLY A 50 -16.65 -30.42 0.25
N PRO A 51 -16.71 -30.47 1.59
CA PRO A 51 -16.66 -29.29 2.46
C PRO A 51 -15.26 -28.65 2.49
N TRP A 52 -15.21 -27.40 2.95
CA TRP A 52 -13.95 -26.66 3.08
C TRP A 52 -13.07 -27.28 4.18
N SER A 53 -11.77 -27.37 3.88
CA SER A 53 -10.75 -27.85 4.81
C SER A 53 -10.44 -26.79 5.87
N ALA A 54 -10.14 -27.21 7.10
CA ALA A 54 -9.83 -26.31 8.20
C ALA A 54 -8.63 -25.38 7.86
N PHE A 55 -8.61 -24.18 8.45
CA PHE A 55 -7.55 -23.20 8.16
C PHE A 55 -6.18 -23.68 8.63
N ARG A 56 -5.34 -24.07 7.67
CA ARG A 56 -3.95 -24.51 7.88
C ARG A 56 -3.07 -23.96 6.76
N ALA A 57 -2.66 -22.70 6.88
CA ALA A 57 -1.90 -21.99 5.86
C ALA A 57 -0.51 -22.61 5.59
N ALA A 58 0.18 -23.11 6.63
CA ALA A 58 1.48 -23.74 6.48
C ALA A 58 1.38 -25.07 5.72
N ASP A 59 0.41 -25.91 6.08
CA ASP A 59 0.18 -27.17 5.38
C ASP A 59 -0.36 -26.94 3.97
N ALA A 60 -1.22 -25.94 3.74
CA ALA A 60 -1.64 -25.60 2.38
C ALA A 60 -0.45 -25.20 1.48
N LEU A 61 0.58 -24.59 2.05
CA LEU A 61 1.76 -24.14 1.32
C LEU A 61 2.86 -25.21 1.21
N LEU A 62 3.03 -26.06 2.22
CA LEU A 62 4.12 -27.04 2.27
C LEU A 62 3.65 -28.46 1.92
N HIS A 63 2.43 -28.82 2.33
CA HIS A 63 1.85 -30.17 2.27
C HIS A 63 0.39 -30.15 1.76
N PRO A 64 0.13 -29.63 0.55
CA PRO A 64 -1.23 -29.53 0.01
C PRO A 64 -1.94 -30.89 -0.10
N GLU A 65 -1.18 -31.98 -0.26
CA GLU A 65 -1.66 -33.35 -0.29
C GLU A 65 -2.35 -33.81 1.01
N VAL A 66 -1.99 -33.21 2.16
CA VAL A 66 -2.59 -33.56 3.45
C VAL A 66 -3.97 -32.91 3.62
N LEU A 67 -4.17 -31.71 3.08
CA LEU A 67 -5.46 -31.01 3.17
C LEU A 67 -6.49 -31.51 2.15
N TRP A 68 -6.03 -31.97 0.99
CA TRP A 68 -6.88 -32.31 -0.14
C TRP A 68 -6.46 -33.63 -0.82
N PRO A 69 -6.53 -34.75 -0.11
CA PRO A 69 -6.07 -36.05 -0.62
C PRO A 69 -6.88 -36.57 -1.82
N HIS A 70 -8.12 -36.09 -1.97
CA HIS A 70 -9.06 -36.50 -3.01
C HIS A 70 -8.96 -35.68 -4.30
N LEU A 71 -8.18 -34.59 -4.33
CA LEU A 71 -7.96 -33.81 -5.54
C LEU A 71 -6.88 -34.44 -6.43
N SER A 72 -7.09 -34.41 -7.74
CA SER A 72 -6.08 -34.86 -8.69
C SER A 72 -4.80 -34.03 -8.58
N THR A 73 -3.64 -34.63 -8.83
CA THR A 73 -2.33 -33.96 -8.72
C THR A 73 -2.27 -32.69 -9.58
N THR A 74 -2.88 -32.70 -10.77
CA THR A 74 -2.95 -31.54 -11.65
C THR A 74 -3.82 -30.42 -11.07
N ALA A 75 -4.96 -30.75 -10.46
CA ALA A 75 -5.83 -29.78 -9.81
C ALA A 75 -5.15 -29.15 -8.58
N LEU A 76 -4.39 -29.94 -7.80
CA LEU A 76 -3.57 -29.42 -6.71
C LEU A 76 -2.46 -28.49 -7.21
N LEU A 77 -1.77 -28.88 -8.29
CA LEU A 77 -0.69 -28.07 -8.84
C LEU A 77 -1.22 -26.70 -9.32
N VAL A 78 -2.30 -26.71 -10.10
CA VAL A 78 -2.88 -25.48 -10.64
C VAL A 78 -3.55 -24.66 -9.53
N GLY A 79 -4.43 -25.31 -8.75
CA GLY A 79 -5.26 -24.67 -7.73
C GLY A 79 -4.49 -24.14 -6.54
N VAL A 80 -3.47 -24.86 -6.07
CA VAL A 80 -2.76 -24.57 -4.81
C VAL A 80 -1.36 -24.00 -5.03
N ARG A 81 -0.78 -24.14 -6.24
CA ARG A 81 0.57 -23.63 -6.55
C ARG A 81 0.54 -22.48 -7.55
N ILE A 82 -0.04 -22.71 -8.73
CA ILE A 82 0.04 -21.76 -9.86
C ILE A 82 -0.84 -20.54 -9.63
N ILE A 83 -2.13 -20.74 -9.31
CA ILE A 83 -3.07 -19.65 -9.07
C ILE A 83 -2.63 -18.74 -7.91
N PRO A 84 -2.36 -19.26 -6.69
CA PRO A 84 -1.94 -18.42 -5.58
C PRO A 84 -0.56 -17.79 -5.81
N GLY A 85 0.37 -18.49 -6.47
CA GLY A 85 1.66 -17.91 -6.84
C GLY A 85 1.52 -16.71 -7.78
N LEU A 86 0.71 -16.86 -8.85
CA LEU A 86 0.45 -15.78 -9.79
C LEU A 86 -0.27 -14.61 -9.13
N LEU A 87 -1.24 -14.88 -8.25
CA LEU A 87 -1.97 -13.87 -7.50
C LEU A 87 -1.03 -13.09 -6.57
N SER A 88 -0.13 -13.78 -5.86
CA SER A 88 0.89 -13.15 -5.01
C SER A 88 1.84 -12.26 -5.81
N VAL A 89 2.30 -12.70 -6.98
CA VAL A 89 3.15 -11.88 -7.86
C VAL A 89 2.40 -10.64 -8.34
N CYS A 90 1.15 -10.79 -8.78
CA CYS A 90 0.31 -9.65 -9.16
C CYS A 90 0.14 -8.65 -8.01
N LEU A 91 -0.16 -9.12 -6.80
CA LEU A 91 -0.29 -8.25 -5.61
C LEU A 91 1.03 -7.55 -5.28
N ALA A 92 2.16 -8.25 -5.36
CA ALA A 92 3.47 -7.66 -5.12
C ALA A 92 3.79 -6.56 -6.15
N VAL A 93 3.52 -6.81 -7.43
CA VAL A 93 3.71 -5.82 -8.51
C VAL A 93 2.78 -4.62 -8.31
N LEU A 94 1.50 -4.84 -8.04
CA LEU A 94 0.54 -3.76 -7.80
C LEU A 94 0.90 -2.95 -6.56
N GLY A 95 1.28 -3.62 -5.47
CA GLY A 95 1.76 -3.00 -4.25
C GLY A 95 3.01 -2.15 -4.50
N LEU A 96 3.97 -2.66 -5.28
CA LEU A 96 5.16 -1.93 -5.66
C LEU A 96 4.84 -0.71 -6.53
N VAL A 97 3.98 -0.85 -7.54
CA VAL A 97 3.54 0.25 -8.41
C VAL A 97 2.81 1.32 -7.60
N LEU A 98 1.89 0.92 -6.72
CA LEU A 98 1.16 1.84 -5.85
C LEU A 98 2.10 2.53 -4.87
N TRP A 99 3.04 1.80 -4.28
CA TRP A 99 4.07 2.35 -3.41
C TRP A 99 4.94 3.36 -4.13
N MET A 100 5.43 3.05 -5.34
CA MET A 100 6.17 3.99 -6.17
C MET A 100 5.34 5.23 -6.53
N ARG A 101 4.03 5.07 -6.73
CA ARG A 101 3.13 6.20 -7.01
C ARG A 101 2.88 7.07 -5.79
N LEU A 102 2.75 6.48 -4.60
CA LEU A 102 2.49 7.19 -3.34
C LEU A 102 3.75 7.80 -2.74
N ARG A 103 4.88 7.08 -2.77
CA ARG A 103 6.22 7.61 -2.39
C ARG A 103 6.86 8.46 -3.48
N GLY A 104 6.36 8.38 -4.71
CA GLY A 104 6.69 9.30 -5.81
C GLY A 104 6.16 10.71 -5.63
N GLY A 105 5.88 11.13 -4.39
CA GLY A 105 5.76 12.55 -4.03
C GLY A 105 6.99 13.34 -4.53
N PRO A 106 6.83 14.63 -4.82
CA PRO A 106 7.60 15.37 -5.81
C PRO A 106 9.13 15.24 -5.58
N LYS A 107 9.77 14.38 -6.39
CA LYS A 107 11.23 14.26 -6.46
C LYS A 107 11.89 15.54 -7.00
N ASN A 108 11.10 16.38 -7.67
CA ASN A 108 11.46 17.75 -8.01
C ASN A 108 10.76 18.62 -6.99
N GLY A 109 11.48 19.39 -6.17
CA GLY A 109 10.95 20.32 -5.16
C GLY A 109 10.07 21.47 -5.72
N LEU A 110 9.13 21.13 -6.59
CA LEU A 110 8.12 21.99 -7.17
C LEU A 110 6.83 21.73 -6.40
N ALA A 111 6.35 22.79 -5.76
CA ALA A 111 5.07 22.86 -5.09
C ALA A 111 3.94 22.32 -6.00
N ARG A 112 2.96 21.63 -5.40
CA ARG A 112 1.77 21.17 -6.13
C ARG A 112 0.94 22.38 -6.58
N LYS A 113 0.12 22.26 -7.62
CA LYS A 113 -0.83 23.34 -7.99
C LYS A 113 -1.68 23.85 -6.82
N ALA A 114 -1.94 23.01 -5.82
CA ALA A 114 -2.62 23.38 -4.57
C ALA A 114 -1.75 24.20 -3.61
N ASP A 115 -0.43 23.99 -3.57
CA ASP A 115 0.52 24.81 -2.80
C ASP A 115 0.87 26.13 -3.51
N LEU A 116 0.85 26.15 -4.85
CA LEU A 116 0.93 27.40 -5.63
C LEU A 116 -0.38 28.17 -5.63
N ALA A 117 -1.51 27.53 -5.26
CA ALA A 117 -2.82 28.18 -5.24
C ALA A 117 -2.82 29.49 -4.42
N PRO A 118 -2.34 29.52 -3.16
CA PRO A 118 -2.28 30.76 -2.37
C PRO A 118 -1.31 31.82 -2.92
N LEU A 119 -0.40 31.47 -3.83
CA LEU A 119 0.53 32.41 -4.47
C LEU A 119 0.02 32.91 -5.83
N LEU A 120 -1.11 32.40 -6.33
CA LEU A 120 -1.73 32.91 -7.55
C LEU A 120 -2.40 34.25 -7.26
N ASP A 121 -2.21 35.22 -8.16
CA ASP A 121 -2.79 36.57 -8.07
C ASP A 121 -4.28 36.59 -7.75
N LYS A 122 -5.03 35.58 -8.21
CA LYS A 122 -6.47 35.43 -7.97
C LYS A 122 -6.81 35.16 -6.50
N GLU A 123 -6.04 34.31 -5.82
CA GLU A 123 -6.25 34.00 -4.40
C GLU A 123 -5.75 35.16 -3.52
N ILE A 124 -4.66 35.83 -3.92
CA ILE A 124 -4.18 37.06 -3.28
C ILE A 124 -5.25 38.17 -3.39
N THR A 125 -5.85 38.38 -4.56
CA THR A 125 -6.93 39.37 -4.75
C THR A 125 -8.22 38.97 -4.04
N ALA A 126 -8.59 37.69 -4.02
CA ALA A 126 -9.73 37.21 -3.24
C ALA A 126 -9.53 37.44 -1.73
N LYS A 127 -8.33 37.13 -1.20
CA LYS A 127 -7.98 37.38 0.20
C LYS A 127 -7.86 38.87 0.52
N ALA A 128 -7.34 39.68 -0.40
CA ALA A 128 -7.30 41.14 -0.25
C ALA A 128 -8.72 41.75 -0.25
N ARG A 129 -9.65 41.21 -1.06
CA ARG A 129 -11.06 41.61 -1.06
C ARG A 129 -11.78 41.19 0.23
N SER A 130 -11.50 40.00 0.76
CA SER A 130 -12.11 39.55 2.03
C SER A 130 -11.59 40.33 3.24
N LEU A 131 -10.31 40.72 3.25
CA LEU A 131 -9.71 41.53 4.31
C LEU A 131 -10.12 43.02 4.25
N ARG A 132 -10.56 43.52 3.09
CA ARG A 132 -10.99 44.90 2.93
C ARG A 132 -12.30 44.97 2.11
N PRO A 133 -13.46 44.73 2.75
CA PRO A 133 -14.76 44.72 2.09
C PRO A 133 -15.07 46.02 1.32
N SER A 134 -14.48 47.16 1.74
CA SER A 134 -14.62 48.47 1.08
C SER A 134 -13.95 48.57 -0.30
N LEU A 135 -13.18 47.58 -0.74
CA LEU A 135 -12.66 47.50 -2.12
C LEU A 135 -13.67 46.88 -3.11
N SER A 136 -14.63 46.08 -2.64
CA SER A 136 -15.67 45.50 -3.51
C SER A 136 -16.59 46.57 -4.12
N GLY A 137 -16.89 47.63 -3.35
CA GLY A 137 -17.75 48.73 -3.80
C GLY A 137 -17.11 49.67 -4.82
N ARG A 138 -15.78 49.66 -4.97
CA ARG A 138 -15.08 50.53 -5.94
C ARG A 138 -15.19 50.05 -7.39
N GLU A 139 -15.46 48.76 -7.60
CA GLU A 139 -15.65 48.20 -8.95
C GLU A 139 -17.04 48.52 -9.51
N CYS A 140 -18.09 48.49 -8.67
CA CYS A 140 -19.43 48.98 -9.09
C CYS A 140 -19.41 50.52 -9.34
N GLN A 141 -18.58 51.30 -8.65
CA GLN A 141 -18.40 52.74 -8.95
C GLN A 141 -17.65 53.01 -10.27
N ARG A 142 -16.96 52.02 -10.85
CA ARG A 142 -16.20 52.14 -12.10
C ARG A 142 -16.95 51.62 -13.33
N GLY A 143 -18.24 51.31 -13.21
CA GLY A 143 -19.11 50.98 -14.34
C GLY A 143 -18.93 49.58 -14.92
N ARG A 144 -18.39 48.63 -14.14
CA ARG A 144 -18.40 47.21 -14.53
C ARG A 144 -19.63 46.50 -13.93
N PRO A 145 -20.25 45.57 -14.67
CA PRO A 145 -21.41 44.84 -14.17
C PRO A 145 -21.00 44.04 -12.93
N CYS A 146 -21.69 44.37 -11.84
CA CYS A 146 -21.93 43.48 -10.72
C CYS A 146 -22.89 42.38 -11.24
#